data_AF-X1PVC1-F1
#
_entry.id   AF-X1PVC1-F1
#
_cell.length_a   1.000
_cell.length_b   1.000
_cell.length_c   1.000
_cell.angle_alpha   90.00
_cell.angle_beta   90.00
_cell.angle_gamma   90.00
#
_symmetry.space_group_name_H-M   'P 1'
#
loop_
_entity.id
_entity.type
_entity.pdbx_description
1 polymer ?
#
loop_
_entity_poly.entity_id
_entity_poly.type
_entity_poly.pdbx_seq_one_letter_code
_entity_poly.pdbx_strand_id
1 'polypeptide(L)'
;MMRDPQVLALIGKKVRRLLRKLGYRKVYTRWHFFGEHGEKYHPHLNVLCDGEWLAPEQLAELKDLIRRRLLPRSIAKTIGKDLEIQYSYVRTPRRIMHRVKYVTKASFKDIEWDEPLANALYGFHNGCFAGTWDDPSKWKLTGTDKKFNALLKVREGIHPVSGKPIKWNKEPIPWALVEAQNPVDIGGGYYLLPPIREPPDLAARPTNLTELPEDDYRKHPNTVRRLIDRARERVSFISDYESYS
;
A
#
# COMPACT_ATOMS: atom_id res chain seq x y z
N MET A 1 29.03 -19.21 9.21
CA MET A 1 29.25 -18.56 7.89
C MET A 1 28.03 -17.75 7.43
N MET A 2 26.80 -18.28 7.42
CA MET A 2 25.61 -17.57 6.90
C MET A 2 25.00 -16.50 7.82
N ARG A 3 25.59 -16.26 9.01
CA ARG A 3 25.18 -15.19 9.93
C ARG A 3 25.86 -13.84 9.64
N ASP A 4 26.89 -13.83 8.79
CA ASP A 4 27.62 -12.62 8.43
C ASP A 4 26.91 -11.89 7.26
N PRO A 5 26.44 -10.64 7.44
CA PRO A 5 25.81 -9.84 6.40
C PRO A 5 26.67 -9.65 5.15
N GLN A 6 28.00 -9.57 5.29
CA GLN A 6 28.91 -9.42 4.16
C GLN A 6 28.93 -10.67 3.29
N VAL A 7 28.93 -11.85 3.92
CA VAL A 7 28.82 -13.13 3.22
C VAL A 7 27.48 -13.25 2.50
N LEU A 8 26.38 -12.90 3.18
CA LEU A 8 25.03 -12.90 2.59
C LEU A 8 24.93 -11.96 1.39
N ALA A 9 25.49 -10.75 1.49
CA ALA A 9 25.55 -9.78 0.41
C ALA A 9 26.36 -10.32 -0.78
N LEU A 10 27.51 -10.93 -0.51
CA LEU A 10 28.38 -11.51 -1.53
C LEU A 10 27.69 -12.65 -2.29
N ILE A 11 27.03 -13.58 -1.57
CA ILE A 11 26.29 -14.68 -2.18
C ILE A 11 25.16 -14.14 -3.06
N GLY A 12 24.34 -13.23 -2.53
CA GLY A 12 23.26 -12.60 -3.31
C GLY A 12 23.78 -11.91 -4.57
N LYS A 13 24.89 -11.18 -4.46
CA LYS A 13 25.56 -10.52 -5.60
C LYS A 13 26.07 -11.52 -6.63
N LYS A 14 26.66 -12.65 -6.20
CA LYS A 14 27.13 -13.72 -7.09
C LYS A 14 25.97 -14.33 -7.89
N VAL A 15 24.83 -14.63 -7.23
CA VAL A 15 23.64 -15.16 -7.91
C VAL A 15 23.11 -14.18 -8.94
N ARG A 16 22.88 -12.91 -8.54
CA ARG A 16 22.38 -11.89 -9.45
C ARG A 16 23.29 -11.73 -10.68
N ARG A 17 24.61 -11.68 -10.49
CA ARG A 17 25.58 -11.60 -11.59
C ARG A 17 25.56 -12.83 -12.49
N LEU A 18 25.45 -14.03 -11.93
CA LEU A 18 25.36 -15.27 -12.72
C LEU A 18 24.10 -15.26 -13.59
N LEU A 19 22.93 -15.00 -13.00
CA LEU A 19 21.67 -14.97 -13.74
C LEU A 19 21.68 -13.87 -14.82
N ARG A 20 22.24 -12.69 -14.52
CA ARG A 20 22.41 -11.64 -15.53
C ARG A 20 23.28 -12.09 -16.71
N LYS A 21 24.35 -12.85 -16.46
CA LYS A 21 25.21 -13.41 -17.52
C LYS A 21 24.49 -14.47 -18.35
N LEU A 22 23.54 -15.19 -17.77
CA LEU A 22 22.71 -16.19 -18.45
C LEU A 22 21.53 -15.56 -19.20
N GLY A 23 21.42 -14.23 -19.23
CA GLY A 23 20.42 -13.51 -20.04
C GLY A 23 19.15 -13.09 -19.31
N TYR A 24 18.97 -13.45 -18.03
CA TYR A 24 17.80 -13.01 -17.25
C TYR A 24 17.82 -11.49 -17.10
N ARG A 25 16.77 -10.79 -17.57
CA ARG A 25 16.75 -9.33 -17.54
C ARG A 25 16.33 -8.79 -16.18
N LYS A 26 15.43 -9.47 -15.48
CA LYS A 26 14.89 -9.03 -14.18
C LYS A 26 15.23 -10.06 -13.14
N VAL A 27 16.02 -9.68 -12.14
CA VAL A 27 16.36 -10.56 -11.02
C VAL A 27 16.11 -9.83 -9.72
N TYR A 28 15.32 -10.43 -8.84
CA TYR A 28 15.13 -9.99 -7.46
C TYR A 28 15.57 -11.10 -6.52
N THR A 29 16.27 -10.73 -5.46
CA THR A 29 16.75 -11.66 -4.44
C THR A 29 16.41 -11.14 -3.05
N ARG A 30 15.99 -12.02 -2.15
CA ARG A 30 15.75 -11.68 -0.74
C ARG A 30 16.10 -12.85 0.18
N TRP A 31 16.76 -12.56 1.30
CA TRP A 31 17.00 -13.58 2.32
C TRP A 31 15.79 -13.76 3.22
N HIS A 32 15.49 -15.03 3.48
CA HIS A 32 14.66 -15.47 4.58
C HIS A 32 15.55 -16.16 5.60
N PHE A 33 15.25 -16.01 6.89
CA PHE A 33 16.13 -16.37 8.00
C PHE A 33 15.52 -17.39 8.96
N PHE A 34 14.26 -17.19 9.38
CA PHE A 34 13.56 -18.02 10.34
C PHE A 34 12.26 -18.60 9.78
N GLY A 35 11.82 -19.71 10.38
CA GLY A 35 10.49 -20.28 10.16
C GLY A 35 9.36 -19.41 10.72
N GLU A 36 8.13 -19.91 10.60
CA GLU A 36 6.91 -19.13 10.93
C GLU A 36 6.80 -18.73 12.41
N HIS A 37 7.53 -19.41 13.30
CA HIS A 37 7.55 -19.19 14.76
C HIS A 37 8.92 -18.81 15.34
N GLY A 38 9.91 -18.44 14.50
CA GLY A 38 11.23 -18.03 15.00
C GLY A 38 12.13 -19.15 15.53
N GLU A 39 11.61 -20.37 15.71
CA GLU A 39 12.28 -21.47 16.40
C GLU A 39 13.58 -21.96 15.76
N LYS A 40 13.72 -21.81 14.44
CA LYS A 40 14.83 -22.43 13.70
C LYS A 40 15.42 -21.51 12.65
N TYR A 41 16.71 -21.19 12.84
CA TYR A 41 17.50 -20.43 11.90
C TYR A 41 17.90 -21.28 10.69
N HIS A 42 17.28 -21.01 9.54
CA HIS A 42 17.53 -21.67 8.26
C HIS A 42 17.56 -20.67 7.11
N PRO A 43 18.69 -19.94 6.96
CA PRO A 43 18.77 -18.90 5.97
C PRO A 43 18.71 -19.47 4.56
N HIS A 44 17.77 -18.99 3.76
CA HIS A 44 17.66 -19.34 2.35
C HIS A 44 17.46 -18.09 1.50
N LEU A 45 18.08 -18.10 0.32
CA LEU A 45 18.00 -16.99 -0.62
C LEU A 45 16.86 -17.27 -1.60
N ASN A 46 15.78 -16.51 -1.48
CA ASN A 46 14.72 -16.52 -2.46
C ASN A 46 15.13 -15.70 -3.68
N VAL A 47 14.87 -16.22 -4.88
CA VAL A 47 15.20 -15.57 -6.15
C VAL A 47 13.98 -15.58 -7.05
N LEU A 48 13.59 -14.39 -7.53
CA LEU A 48 12.62 -14.22 -8.60
C LEU A 48 13.36 -13.77 -9.85
N CYS A 49 13.09 -14.40 -10.98
CA CYS A 49 13.62 -14.00 -12.27
C CYS A 49 12.56 -14.06 -13.36
N ASP A 50 12.80 -13.39 -14.48
CA ASP A 50 11.92 -13.36 -15.65
C ASP A 50 12.06 -14.57 -16.58
N GLY A 51 12.39 -15.73 -15.99
CA GLY A 51 12.56 -16.99 -16.69
C GLY A 51 11.25 -17.64 -17.16
N GLU A 52 11.42 -18.60 -18.06
CA GLU A 52 10.35 -19.42 -18.60
C GLU A 52 10.36 -20.82 -17.97
N TRP A 53 9.46 -21.68 -18.41
CA TRP A 53 9.57 -23.09 -18.07
C TRP A 53 10.86 -23.64 -18.70
N LEU A 54 11.66 -24.34 -17.89
CA LEU A 54 12.90 -24.97 -18.33
C LEU A 54 12.69 -26.47 -18.45
N ALA A 55 13.21 -27.06 -19.52
CA ALA A 55 13.30 -28.51 -19.64
C ALA A 55 14.17 -29.09 -18.50
N PRO A 56 13.97 -30.35 -18.08
CA PRO A 56 14.71 -30.96 -16.98
C PRO A 56 16.23 -30.84 -17.12
N GLU A 57 16.77 -30.98 -18.33
CA GLU A 57 18.19 -30.91 -18.65
C GLU A 57 18.72 -29.48 -18.47
N GLN A 58 18.01 -28.49 -19.00
CA GLN A 58 18.34 -27.08 -18.85
C GLN A 58 18.28 -26.65 -17.37
N LEU A 59 17.30 -27.16 -16.63
CA LEU A 59 17.17 -26.91 -15.20
C LEU A 59 18.33 -27.54 -14.42
N ALA A 60 18.74 -28.76 -14.75
CA ALA A 60 19.89 -29.42 -14.14
C ALA A 60 21.18 -28.62 -14.39
N GLU A 61 21.41 -28.19 -15.64
CA GLU A 61 22.56 -27.37 -16.00
C GLU A 61 22.58 -26.04 -15.24
N LEU A 62 21.44 -25.34 -15.16
CA LEU A 62 21.32 -24.11 -14.40
C LEU A 62 21.65 -24.32 -12.92
N LYS A 63 21.10 -25.37 -12.30
CA LYS A 63 21.38 -25.71 -10.90
C LYS A 63 22.87 -25.98 -10.69
N ASP A 64 23.52 -26.70 -11.61
CA ASP A 64 24.94 -27.01 -11.52
C ASP A 64 25.84 -25.79 -11.73
N LEU A 65 25.45 -24.85 -12.59
CA LEU A 65 26.12 -23.54 -12.71
C LEU A 65 26.03 -22.75 -11.41
N ILE A 66 24.85 -22.71 -10.78
CA ILE A 66 24.64 -22.04 -9.50
C ILE A 66 25.48 -22.69 -8.41
N ARG A 67 25.45 -24.02 -8.28
CA ARG A 67 26.28 -24.77 -7.31
C ARG A 67 27.75 -24.45 -7.48
N ARG A 68 28.29 -24.62 -8.69
CA ARG A 68 29.71 -24.33 -8.99
C ARG A 68 30.10 -22.90 -8.61
N ARG A 69 29.18 -21.93 -8.77
CA ARG A 69 29.46 -20.53 -8.49
C ARG A 69 29.38 -20.17 -7.00
N LEU A 70 28.46 -20.77 -6.28
CA LEU A 70 28.14 -20.43 -4.89
C LEU A 70 28.85 -21.33 -3.87
N LEU A 71 28.86 -22.63 -4.12
CA LEU A 71 29.44 -23.65 -3.26
C LEU A 71 30.38 -24.55 -4.09
N PRO A 72 31.65 -24.13 -4.28
CA PRO A 72 32.64 -24.94 -4.98
C PRO A 72 32.71 -26.37 -4.44
N ARG A 73 32.93 -27.35 -5.32
CA ARG A 73 32.92 -28.78 -4.97
C ARG A 73 33.91 -29.14 -3.85
N SER A 74 35.04 -28.46 -3.75
CA SER A 74 36.00 -28.65 -2.65
C SER A 74 35.36 -28.35 -1.30
N ILE A 75 34.70 -27.20 -1.19
CA ILE A 75 33.98 -26.77 0.02
C ILE A 75 32.80 -27.70 0.31
N ALA A 76 32.02 -28.06 -0.71
CA ALA A 76 30.89 -28.98 -0.55
C ALA A 76 31.34 -30.35 0.02
N LYS A 77 32.46 -30.89 -0.49
CA LYS A 77 33.06 -32.14 0.02
C LYS A 77 33.53 -32.01 1.47
N THR A 78 34.19 -30.89 1.81
CA THR A 78 34.63 -30.64 3.20
C THR A 78 33.47 -30.57 4.18
N ILE A 79 32.35 -29.95 3.79
CA ILE A 79 31.16 -29.79 4.64
C ILE A 79 30.26 -31.04 4.61
N GLY A 80 30.45 -31.94 3.64
CA GLY A 80 29.60 -33.11 3.43
C GLY A 80 28.16 -32.75 3.02
N LYS A 81 27.93 -31.53 2.51
CA LYS A 81 26.61 -31.03 2.10
C LYS A 81 26.70 -30.29 0.78
N ASP A 82 25.72 -30.50 -0.08
CA ASP A 82 25.54 -29.74 -1.30
C ASP A 82 24.53 -28.60 -1.12
N LEU A 83 24.54 -27.65 -2.04
CA LEU A 83 23.57 -26.57 -2.08
C LEU A 83 22.23 -27.07 -2.62
N GLU A 84 21.21 -27.08 -1.76
CA GLU A 84 19.85 -27.37 -2.16
C GLU A 84 19.26 -26.21 -2.97
N ILE A 85 18.79 -26.50 -4.18
CA ILE A 85 18.17 -25.51 -5.06
C ILE A 85 16.78 -26.01 -5.46
N GLN A 86 15.77 -25.32 -4.94
CA GLN A 86 14.38 -25.51 -5.33
C GLN A 86 14.01 -24.53 -6.44
N TYR A 87 13.50 -25.05 -7.55
CA TYR A 87 13.01 -24.26 -8.68
C TYR A 87 11.53 -24.54 -8.88
N SER A 88 10.75 -23.50 -9.09
CA SER A 88 9.34 -23.66 -9.46
C SER A 88 8.93 -22.59 -10.44
N TYR A 89 8.33 -23.00 -11.55
CA TYR A 89 7.70 -22.12 -12.52
C TYR A 89 6.19 -22.04 -12.26
N VAL A 90 5.63 -20.84 -12.32
CA VAL A 90 4.21 -20.57 -12.05
C VAL A 90 3.62 -19.71 -13.15
N ARG A 91 2.42 -20.08 -13.64
CA ARG A 91 1.73 -19.38 -14.74
C ARG A 91 0.47 -18.64 -14.31
N THR A 92 -0.22 -19.11 -13.27
CA THR A 92 -1.52 -18.55 -12.89
C THR A 92 -1.34 -17.30 -12.02
N PRO A 93 -2.07 -16.19 -12.27
CA PRO A 93 -1.95 -14.96 -11.49
C PRO A 93 -2.04 -15.17 -9.98
N ARG A 94 -2.96 -16.04 -9.52
CA ARG A 94 -3.09 -16.42 -8.10
C ARG A 94 -1.79 -17.01 -7.53
N ARG A 95 -1.15 -17.95 -8.24
CA ARG A 95 0.10 -18.58 -7.78
C ARG A 95 1.28 -17.63 -7.88
N ILE A 96 1.33 -16.80 -8.93
CA ILE A 96 2.38 -15.77 -9.06
C ILE A 96 2.28 -14.81 -7.87
N MET A 97 1.09 -14.28 -7.56
CA MET A 97 0.88 -13.41 -6.41
C MET A 97 1.25 -14.09 -5.09
N HIS A 98 0.86 -15.36 -4.90
CA HIS A 98 1.25 -16.13 -3.73
C HIS A 98 2.78 -16.24 -3.59
N ARG A 99 3.50 -16.55 -4.68
CA ARG A 99 4.97 -16.61 -4.71
C ARG A 99 5.61 -15.26 -4.42
N VAL A 100 5.13 -14.18 -5.04
CA VAL A 100 5.62 -12.83 -4.79
C VAL A 100 5.44 -12.48 -3.31
N LYS A 101 4.24 -12.65 -2.76
CA LYS A 101 3.95 -12.40 -1.33
C LYS A 101 4.87 -13.21 -0.41
N TYR A 102 5.03 -14.50 -0.69
CA TYR A 102 5.92 -15.36 0.09
C TYR A 102 7.35 -14.84 0.04
N VAL A 103 7.92 -14.64 -1.16
CA VAL A 103 9.30 -14.17 -1.31
C VAL A 103 9.52 -12.83 -0.65
N THR A 104 8.58 -11.88 -0.76
CA THR A 104 8.73 -10.53 -0.19
C THR A 104 8.38 -10.43 1.31
N LYS A 105 7.79 -11.48 1.91
CA LYS A 105 7.46 -11.51 3.35
C LYS A 105 8.72 -11.33 4.20
N ALA A 106 8.59 -10.64 5.34
CA ALA A 106 9.61 -10.61 6.37
C ALA A 106 9.60 -11.93 7.16
N SER A 107 10.76 -12.58 7.25
CA SER A 107 10.95 -13.84 7.98
C SER A 107 11.66 -13.66 9.33
N PHE A 108 12.25 -12.50 9.59
CA PHE A 108 12.85 -12.15 10.88
C PHE A 108 12.03 -10.97 11.39
N LYS A 109 11.16 -11.24 12.38
CA LYS A 109 10.10 -10.31 12.77
C LYS A 109 10.25 -9.78 14.19
N ASP A 110 11.03 -10.47 15.00
CA ASP A 110 11.20 -10.18 16.42
C ASP A 110 12.69 -10.23 16.75
N ILE A 111 13.18 -9.21 17.43
CA ILE A 111 14.58 -9.11 17.85
C ILE A 111 14.93 -10.20 18.86
N GLU A 112 13.97 -10.65 19.67
CA GLU A 112 14.17 -11.65 20.71
C GLU A 112 14.55 -13.03 20.15
N TRP A 113 14.28 -13.28 18.86
CA TRP A 113 14.65 -14.55 18.22
C TRP A 113 16.17 -14.73 18.09
N ASP A 114 16.92 -13.64 17.88
CA ASP A 114 18.39 -13.64 17.79
C ASP A 114 18.92 -12.18 17.80
N GLU A 115 19.01 -11.56 18.99
CA GLU A 115 19.43 -10.17 19.13
C GLU A 115 20.83 -9.88 18.51
N PRO A 116 21.86 -10.72 18.72
CA PRO A 116 23.16 -10.51 18.07
C PRO A 116 23.07 -10.48 16.54
N LEU A 117 22.26 -11.37 15.94
CA LEU A 117 22.04 -11.38 14.50
C LEU A 117 21.23 -10.17 14.04
N ALA A 118 20.23 -9.73 14.81
CA ALA A 118 19.45 -8.53 14.49
C ALA A 118 20.35 -7.29 14.42
N ASN A 119 21.22 -7.13 15.41
CA ASN A 119 22.23 -6.06 15.44
C ASN A 119 23.19 -6.16 14.27
N ALA A 120 23.67 -7.36 13.93
CA ALA A 120 24.53 -7.55 12.76
C ALA A 120 23.83 -7.22 11.43
N LEU A 121 22.53 -7.54 11.31
CA LEU A 121 21.73 -7.25 10.12
C LEU A 121 21.21 -5.80 10.08
N TYR A 122 21.52 -4.96 11.07
CA TYR A 122 21.14 -3.56 11.04
C TYR A 122 21.75 -2.85 9.82
N GLY A 123 20.92 -2.21 9.01
CA GLY A 123 21.33 -1.59 7.74
C GLY A 123 21.61 -2.59 6.60
N PHE A 124 21.47 -3.90 6.80
CA PHE A 124 21.64 -4.88 5.73
C PHE A 124 20.52 -4.77 4.68
N HIS A 125 20.91 -4.58 3.42
CA HIS A 125 19.98 -4.62 2.30
C HIS A 125 19.51 -6.05 2.01
N ASN A 126 18.47 -6.48 2.73
CA ASN A 126 17.94 -7.84 2.63
C ASN A 126 17.39 -8.17 1.23
N GLY A 127 16.65 -7.23 0.62
CA GLY A 127 16.11 -7.36 -0.72
C GLY A 127 16.92 -6.54 -1.72
N CYS A 128 17.39 -7.16 -2.80
CA CYS A 128 18.14 -6.48 -3.87
C CYS A 128 17.63 -6.89 -5.25
N PHE A 129 17.67 -5.96 -6.19
CA PHE A 129 17.33 -6.16 -7.59
C PHE A 129 18.57 -6.05 -8.49
N ALA A 130 18.49 -6.61 -9.68
CA ALA A 130 19.46 -6.43 -10.76
C ALA A 130 18.77 -6.46 -12.12
N GLY A 131 19.34 -5.71 -13.06
CA GLY A 131 18.91 -5.66 -14.44
C GLY A 131 17.87 -4.58 -14.73
N THR A 132 17.10 -4.76 -15.81
CA THR A 132 16.24 -3.72 -16.40
C THR A 132 14.78 -4.09 -16.21
N TRP A 133 13.99 -3.14 -15.72
CA TRP A 133 12.58 -3.33 -15.33
C TRP A 133 11.67 -2.35 -16.08
N ASP A 134 11.88 -2.25 -17.39
CA ASP A 134 11.22 -1.32 -18.32
C ASP A 134 10.14 -1.97 -19.19
N ASP A 135 10.00 -3.30 -19.12
CA ASP A 135 9.02 -4.02 -19.92
C ASP A 135 7.57 -3.74 -19.47
N PRO A 136 6.59 -3.79 -20.41
CA PRO A 136 5.19 -3.76 -20.05
C PRO A 136 4.82 -4.94 -19.13
N SER A 137 3.80 -4.74 -18.30
CA SER A 137 3.35 -5.77 -17.36
C SER A 137 2.89 -7.03 -18.11
N LYS A 138 3.58 -8.16 -17.91
CA LYS A 138 3.23 -9.46 -18.52
C LYS A 138 1.85 -9.98 -18.09
N TRP A 139 1.40 -9.59 -16.91
CA TRP A 139 0.10 -9.94 -16.35
C TRP A 139 -0.35 -8.84 -15.39
N LYS A 140 -1.66 -8.75 -15.20
CA LYS A 140 -2.28 -7.81 -14.26
C LYS A 140 -3.30 -8.58 -13.43
N LEU A 141 -3.57 -8.08 -12.23
CA LEU A 141 -4.63 -8.63 -11.40
C LEU A 141 -5.98 -8.11 -11.90
N THR A 142 -6.91 -9.02 -12.17
CA THR A 142 -8.26 -8.68 -12.64
C THR A 142 -9.25 -8.74 -11.48
N GLY A 143 -9.80 -7.59 -11.08
CA GLY A 143 -11.03 -7.50 -10.28
C GLY A 143 -10.89 -7.52 -8.76
N THR A 144 -10.01 -8.33 -8.16
CA THR A 144 -9.93 -8.51 -6.69
C THR A 144 -8.98 -7.54 -5.98
N ASP A 145 -8.28 -6.69 -6.73
CA ASP A 145 -7.21 -5.82 -6.25
C ASP A 145 -7.57 -4.34 -6.26
N LYS A 146 -8.88 -4.02 -6.17
CA LYS A 146 -9.37 -2.64 -5.99
C LYS A 146 -8.60 -1.88 -4.90
N LYS A 147 -8.21 -2.58 -3.84
CA LYS A 147 -7.39 -2.02 -2.75
C LYS A 147 -6.04 -1.46 -3.19
N PHE A 148 -5.42 -2.04 -4.22
CA PHE A 148 -4.12 -1.60 -4.74
C PHE A 148 -4.25 -0.59 -5.87
N ASN A 149 -5.45 -0.35 -6.42
CA ASN A 149 -5.64 0.65 -7.48
C ASN A 149 -5.24 2.06 -7.00
N ALA A 150 -5.51 2.38 -5.74
CA ALA A 150 -5.06 3.64 -5.14
C ALA A 150 -3.52 3.72 -5.12
N LEU A 151 -2.86 2.64 -4.71
CA LEU A 151 -1.40 2.56 -4.69
C LEU A 151 -0.78 2.67 -6.09
N LEU A 152 -1.41 2.07 -7.12
CA LEU A 152 -0.94 2.18 -8.50
C LEU A 152 -0.93 3.64 -8.97
N LYS A 153 -2.01 4.40 -8.71
CA LYS A 153 -2.06 5.83 -9.01
C LYS A 153 -0.97 6.60 -8.27
N VAL A 154 -0.75 6.31 -6.98
CA VAL A 154 0.32 6.95 -6.19
C VAL A 154 1.70 6.67 -6.80
N ARG A 155 1.95 5.45 -7.27
CA ARG A 155 3.20 5.08 -7.95
C ARG A 155 3.40 5.81 -9.29
N GLU A 156 2.32 6.13 -9.98
CA GLU A 156 2.31 6.96 -11.20
C GLU A 156 2.40 8.46 -10.89
N GLY A 157 2.47 8.85 -9.61
CA GLY A 157 2.50 10.26 -9.19
C GLY A 157 1.14 10.94 -9.27
N ILE A 158 0.05 10.17 -9.31
CA ILE A 158 -1.33 10.65 -9.45
C ILE A 158 -2.09 10.43 -8.14
N HIS A 159 -2.82 11.45 -7.71
CA HIS A 159 -3.59 11.39 -6.47
C HIS A 159 -4.78 10.43 -6.65
N PRO A 160 -4.96 9.44 -5.76
CA PRO A 160 -5.85 8.32 -6.01
C PRO A 160 -7.34 8.68 -6.11
N VAL A 161 -7.76 9.75 -5.42
CA VAL A 161 -9.14 10.25 -5.39
C VAL A 161 -9.37 11.30 -6.47
N SER A 162 -8.70 12.46 -6.37
CA SER A 162 -8.86 13.58 -7.33
C SER A 162 -8.30 13.36 -8.74
N GLY A 163 -7.38 12.41 -8.96
CA GLY A 163 -6.76 12.17 -10.28
C GLY A 163 -5.74 13.23 -10.73
N LYS A 164 -5.43 14.22 -9.89
CA LYS A 164 -4.43 15.26 -10.18
C LYS A 164 -3.01 14.79 -9.82
N PRO A 165 -1.93 15.36 -10.38
CA PRO A 165 -0.56 15.08 -9.94
C PRO A 165 -0.37 15.30 -8.43
N ILE A 166 0.34 14.40 -7.76
CA ILE A 166 0.60 14.48 -6.32
C ILE A 166 1.65 15.56 -6.07
N LYS A 167 1.32 16.49 -5.17
CA LYS A 167 2.27 17.44 -4.58
C LYS A 167 2.56 17.00 -3.15
N TRP A 168 3.76 16.47 -2.92
CA TRP A 168 4.20 16.06 -1.58
C TRP A 168 4.55 17.29 -0.73
N ASN A 169 4.05 17.34 0.50
CA ASN A 169 4.55 18.32 1.46
C ASN A 169 6.00 17.94 1.85
N LYS A 170 6.85 18.95 2.04
CA LYS A 170 8.24 18.74 2.46
C LYS A 170 8.36 18.53 3.97
N GLU A 171 7.42 19.07 4.73
CA GLU A 171 7.45 19.01 6.18
C GLU A 171 6.91 17.67 6.68
N PRO A 172 7.70 16.91 7.46
CA PRO A 172 7.22 15.68 8.07
C PRO A 172 6.16 15.99 9.12
N ILE A 173 5.06 15.24 9.10
CA ILE A 173 4.01 15.31 10.11
C ILE A 173 4.22 14.14 11.09
N PRO A 174 4.18 14.37 12.42
CA PRO A 174 4.23 13.30 13.40
C PRO A 174 3.18 12.21 13.13
N TRP A 175 3.60 10.94 13.16
CA TRP A 175 2.73 9.79 12.86
C TRP A 175 1.47 9.75 13.72
N ALA A 176 1.57 10.10 15.01
CA ALA A 176 0.43 10.13 15.92
C ALA A 176 -0.72 11.06 15.45
N LEU A 177 -0.41 12.17 14.78
CA LEU A 177 -1.42 13.09 14.23
C LEU A 177 -2.08 12.54 12.96
N VAL A 178 -1.35 11.71 12.20
CA VAL A 178 -1.89 11.00 11.03
C VAL A 178 -2.81 9.88 11.51
N GLU A 179 -2.37 9.11 12.50
CA GLU A 179 -3.13 7.99 13.10
C GLU A 179 -4.44 8.46 13.73
N ALA A 180 -4.44 9.61 14.42
CA ALA A 180 -5.64 10.21 15.00
C ALA A 180 -6.75 10.52 13.98
N GLN A 181 -6.41 10.63 12.69
CA GLN A 181 -7.38 10.87 11.61
C GLN A 181 -7.96 9.58 11.01
N ASN A 182 -7.68 8.41 11.58
CA ASN A 182 -8.14 7.10 11.11
C ASN A 182 -7.81 6.85 9.62
N PRO A 183 -6.51 6.83 9.25
CA PRO A 183 -6.09 6.63 7.87
C PRO A 183 -6.42 5.23 7.36
N VAL A 184 -6.72 5.11 6.07
CA VAL A 184 -6.89 3.83 5.39
C VAL A 184 -5.58 3.38 4.75
N ASP A 185 -5.05 2.24 5.16
CA ASP A 185 -3.86 1.64 4.54
C ASP A 185 -4.15 1.21 3.09
N ILE A 186 -3.43 1.80 2.14
CA ILE A 186 -3.51 1.47 0.71
C ILE A 186 -2.30 0.64 0.24
N GLY A 187 -1.39 0.31 1.15
CA GLY A 187 -0.23 -0.55 0.95
C GLY A 187 1.06 0.20 0.67
N GLY A 188 2.19 -0.49 0.85
CA GLY A 188 3.52 0.06 0.55
C GLY A 188 3.96 1.22 1.44
N GLY A 189 3.35 1.36 2.63
CA GLY A 189 3.60 2.47 3.56
C GLY A 189 2.80 3.74 3.25
N TYR A 190 1.89 3.69 2.27
CA TYR A 190 1.01 4.81 1.94
C TYR A 190 -0.35 4.64 2.59
N TYR A 191 -0.89 5.77 3.02
CA TYR A 191 -2.16 5.86 3.71
C TYR A 191 -3.04 6.93 3.06
N LEU A 192 -4.33 6.66 2.96
CA LEU A 192 -5.33 7.61 2.51
C LEU A 192 -6.04 8.21 3.72
N LEU A 193 -5.90 9.52 3.91
CA LEU A 193 -6.67 10.25 4.91
C LEU A 193 -8.13 10.37 4.47
N PRO A 194 -9.09 10.36 5.41
CA PRO A 194 -10.47 10.64 5.09
C PRO A 194 -10.60 12.04 4.45
N PRO A 195 -11.63 12.27 3.62
CA PRO A 195 -11.90 13.60 3.09
C PRO A 195 -12.02 14.58 4.25
N ILE A 196 -11.33 15.72 4.15
CA ILE A 196 -11.54 16.83 5.08
C ILE A 196 -13.01 17.23 4.92
N ARG A 197 -13.79 17.07 6.00
CA ARG A 197 -15.20 17.47 6.00
C ARG A 197 -15.24 18.96 5.67
N GLU A 198 -16.00 19.34 4.64
CA GLU A 198 -16.21 20.75 4.36
C GLU A 198 -16.77 21.41 5.63
N PRO A 199 -16.34 22.65 5.94
CA PRO A 199 -16.93 23.38 7.05
C PRO A 199 -18.45 23.38 6.86
N PRO A 200 -19.24 23.13 7.92
CA PRO A 200 -20.68 23.12 7.80
C PRO A 200 -21.14 24.42 7.14
N ASP A 201 -22.07 24.31 6.18
CA ASP A 201 -22.67 25.48 5.55
C ASP A 201 -23.04 26.47 6.65
N LEU A 202 -22.55 27.71 6.51
CA LEU A 202 -22.91 28.79 7.42
C LEU A 202 -24.43 28.78 7.49
N ALA A 203 -24.98 28.48 8.67
CA ALA A 203 -26.42 28.48 8.89
C ALA A 203 -26.99 29.75 8.27
N ALA A 204 -28.01 29.59 7.40
CA ALA A 204 -28.66 30.70 6.74
C ALA A 204 -28.90 31.79 7.78
N ARG A 205 -28.21 32.93 7.64
CA ARG A 205 -28.36 34.04 8.57
C ARG A 205 -29.85 34.37 8.59
N PRO A 206 -30.53 34.44 9.74
CA PRO A 206 -31.87 34.99 9.77
C PRO A 206 -31.77 36.40 9.16
N THR A 207 -32.49 36.64 8.06
CA THR A 207 -32.51 37.94 7.37
C THR A 207 -32.71 39.03 8.41
N ASN A 208 -31.76 39.96 8.51
CA ASN A 208 -31.90 41.09 9.42
C ASN A 208 -33.23 41.79 9.13
N LEU A 209 -33.94 42.26 10.17
CA LEU A 209 -35.24 42.91 10.00
C LEU A 209 -35.19 44.04 8.95
N THR A 210 -34.05 44.70 8.78
CA THR A 210 -33.81 45.74 7.76
C THR A 210 -33.93 45.25 6.31
N GLU A 211 -33.58 44.00 6.03
CA GLU A 211 -33.59 43.39 4.69
C GLU A 211 -34.98 42.89 4.25
N LEU A 212 -35.96 42.87 5.16
CA LEU A 212 -37.33 42.50 4.83
C LEU A 212 -38.02 43.65 4.05
N PRO A 213 -39.07 43.37 3.24
CA PRO A 213 -39.94 44.41 2.68
C PRO A 213 -40.47 45.36 3.77
N GLU A 214 -40.67 46.65 3.47
CA GLU A 214 -41.13 47.63 4.48
C GLU A 214 -42.49 47.30 5.09
N ASP A 215 -43.32 46.59 4.34
CA ASP A 215 -44.64 46.09 4.72
C ASP A 215 -44.61 44.71 5.39
N ASP A 216 -43.43 44.13 5.65
CA ASP A 216 -43.34 42.85 6.36
C ASP A 216 -43.89 43.01 7.77
N TYR A 217 -44.84 42.14 8.12
CA TYR A 217 -45.48 42.08 9.43
C TYR A 217 -44.48 42.13 10.61
N ARG A 218 -43.28 41.57 10.43
CA ARG A 218 -42.20 41.55 11.42
C ARG A 218 -41.49 42.90 11.61
N LYS A 219 -41.66 43.88 10.73
CA LYS A 219 -41.16 45.25 10.94
C LYS A 219 -42.10 46.10 11.79
N HIS A 220 -43.35 45.71 11.95
CA HIS A 220 -44.32 46.54 12.67
C HIS A 220 -44.20 46.44 14.19
N PRO A 221 -44.43 47.55 14.93
CA PRO A 221 -44.56 47.53 16.39
C PRO A 221 -45.67 46.58 16.85
N ASN A 222 -45.54 46.03 18.05
CA ASN A 222 -46.50 45.05 18.62
C ASN A 222 -47.95 45.55 18.60
N THR A 223 -48.17 46.85 18.79
CA THR A 223 -49.50 47.48 18.76
C THR A 223 -50.13 47.36 17.36
N VAL A 224 -49.34 47.60 16.31
CA VAL A 224 -49.77 47.52 14.91
C VAL A 224 -50.03 46.08 14.52
N ARG A 225 -49.17 45.15 14.93
CA ARG A 225 -49.38 43.71 14.70
C ARG A 225 -50.70 43.20 15.29
N ARG A 226 -50.98 43.55 16.55
CA ARG A 226 -52.25 43.19 17.21
C ARG A 226 -53.48 43.77 16.50
N LEU A 227 -53.36 44.94 15.88
CA LEU A 227 -54.44 45.52 15.09
C LEU A 227 -54.63 44.80 13.77
N ILE A 228 -53.54 44.45 13.08
CA ILE A 228 -53.57 43.63 11.85
C ILE A 228 -54.22 42.27 12.13
N ASP A 229 -53.84 41.62 13.22
CA ASP A 229 -54.38 40.30 13.59
C ASP A 229 -55.88 40.39 13.91
N ARG A 230 -56.31 41.40 14.68
CA ARG A 230 -57.74 41.66 14.93
C ARG A 230 -58.53 41.98 13.67
N ALA A 231 -57.93 42.72 12.74
CA ALA A 231 -58.57 43.03 11.46
C ALA A 231 -58.71 41.75 10.61
N ARG A 232 -57.69 40.90 10.58
CA ARG A 232 -57.74 39.60 9.90
C ARG A 232 -58.80 38.68 10.50
N GLU A 233 -58.89 38.58 11.84
CA GLU A 233 -59.93 37.81 12.52
C GLU A 233 -61.35 38.29 12.18
N ARG A 234 -61.55 39.61 12.07
CA ARG A 234 -62.86 40.17 11.68
C ARG A 234 -63.19 39.90 10.22
N VAL A 235 -62.21 40.02 9.32
CA VAL A 235 -62.41 39.72 7.89
C VAL A 235 -62.66 38.23 7.67
N SER A 236 -61.97 37.34 8.39
CA SER A 236 -62.27 35.90 8.33
C SER A 236 -63.67 35.59 8.84
N PHE A 237 -64.10 36.25 9.93
CA PHE A 237 -65.45 36.06 10.48
C PHE A 237 -66.56 36.52 9.52
N ILE A 238 -66.34 37.61 8.78
CA ILE A 238 -67.28 38.11 7.76
C ILE A 238 -67.28 37.21 6.52
N SER A 239 -66.11 36.79 6.05
CA SER A 239 -65.96 35.83 4.94
C SER A 239 -66.67 34.51 5.23
N ASP A 240 -66.56 34.01 6.47
CA ASP A 240 -67.24 32.79 6.87
C ASP A 240 -68.77 32.99 6.87
N TYR A 241 -69.27 34.16 7.29
CA TYR A 241 -70.71 34.47 7.29
C TYR A 241 -71.30 34.59 5.87
N GLU A 242 -70.58 35.21 4.93
CA GLU A 242 -70.99 35.32 3.52
C GLU A 242 -70.96 33.97 2.78
N SER A 243 -70.23 32.97 3.28
CA SER A 243 -70.20 31.62 2.70
C SER A 243 -71.41 30.73 3.06
N TYR A 244 -72.28 31.21 3.95
CA TYR A 244 -73.49 30.52 4.41
C TYR A 244 -74.82 31.20 4.00
N SER A 245 -74.78 32.19 3.09
CA SER A 245 -75.98 32.79 2.45
C SER A 245 -76.07 32.43 0.98
#